data_AF-A0A2J6XFY0-F1
#
_entry.id   AF-A0A2J6XFY0-F1
#
_cell.length_a   1.000
_cell.length_b   1.000
_cell.length_c   1.000
_cell.angle_alpha   90.00
_cell.angle_beta   90.00
_cell.angle_gamma   90.00
#
_symmetry.space_group_name_H-M   'P 1'
#
loop_
_entity.id
_entity.type
_entity.pdbx_description
1 polymer ?
#
loop_
_entity_poly.entity_id
_entity_poly.type
_entity_poly.pdbx_seq_one_letter_code
_entity_poly.pdbx_strand_id
1 'polypeptide(L)'
;MLNNIASPELFYQFGLALLIGALIGLQREYAHGASSDLFAGVRTYAIIGVIGCAAGLAAITLQAPEIFAAMALVIGGLLIAAYVLSHGHDGPGLTSEMAVLITFLCGGMVAWGYGTVATAIGVAIAILLALKARLHGLARQLSPQDMQASLTLAGISLIVLPVLPNTPIGPAPLDVINPQKIWLLVVLISTLSFSGYILHKIIGTTRGIALTGLIGGIVSSTAVTLSNTQRSRITPELSQEYTLAMLLSWAVMFVRVGLLTSAIAPEVLQRLWPVLLA
;
A
#
# COMPACT_ATOMS: atom_id res chain seq x y z
N MET A 1 -27.46 -8.22 -34.97
CA MET A 1 -26.39 -8.58 -34.00
C MET A 1 -26.95 -8.99 -32.63
N LEU A 2 -28.11 -9.67 -32.56
CA LEU A 2 -28.80 -10.00 -31.30
C LEU A 2 -28.97 -11.51 -31.04
N ASN A 3 -28.52 -12.38 -31.94
CA ASN A 3 -28.79 -13.83 -31.88
C ASN A 3 -27.66 -14.69 -31.30
N ASN A 4 -26.58 -14.11 -30.76
CA ASN A 4 -25.41 -14.90 -30.37
C ASN A 4 -24.78 -14.54 -29.01
N ILE A 5 -25.53 -13.85 -28.13
CA ILE A 5 -25.15 -13.81 -26.71
C ILE A 5 -25.76 -15.06 -26.09
N ALA A 6 -25.02 -16.16 -26.11
CA ALA A 6 -25.47 -17.42 -25.55
C ALA A 6 -25.88 -17.20 -24.06
N SER A 7 -27.02 -17.75 -23.65
CA SER A 7 -27.45 -17.81 -22.24
C SER A 7 -26.35 -18.12 -21.21
N PRO A 8 -25.33 -18.96 -21.50
CA PRO A 8 -24.19 -19.16 -20.59
C PRO A 8 -23.35 -17.90 -20.32
N GLU A 9 -23.15 -17.02 -21.31
CA GLU A 9 -22.36 -15.79 -21.12
C GLU A 9 -23.06 -14.82 -20.17
N LEU A 10 -24.38 -14.67 -20.30
CA LEU A 10 -25.17 -13.86 -19.38
C LEU A 10 -25.12 -14.44 -17.97
N PHE A 11 -25.25 -15.77 -17.83
CA PHE A 11 -25.13 -16.43 -16.53
C PHE A 11 -23.76 -16.18 -15.89
N TYR A 12 -22.69 -16.24 -16.69
CA TYR A 12 -21.33 -15.94 -16.24
C TYR A 12 -21.18 -14.48 -15.82
N GLN A 13 -21.69 -13.52 -16.59
CA GLN A 13 -21.65 -12.09 -16.27
C GLN A 13 -22.37 -11.77 -14.96
N PHE A 14 -23.61 -12.24 -14.80
CA PHE A 14 -24.37 -12.03 -13.56
C PHE A 14 -23.72 -12.74 -12.36
N GLY A 15 -23.20 -13.95 -12.56
CA GLY A 15 -22.46 -14.68 -11.52
C GLY A 15 -21.19 -13.95 -11.08
N LEU A 16 -20.43 -13.41 -12.03
CA LEU A 16 -19.20 -12.67 -11.77
C LEU A 16 -19.49 -11.34 -11.06
N ALA A 17 -20.51 -10.59 -11.49
CA ALA A 17 -20.95 -9.37 -10.82
C ALA A 17 -21.42 -9.64 -9.37
N LEU A 18 -22.14 -10.74 -9.15
CA LEU A 18 -22.56 -11.19 -7.81
C LEU A 18 -21.34 -11.50 -6.95
N LEU A 19 -20.36 -12.24 -7.47
CA LEU A 19 -19.14 -12.60 -6.73
C LEU A 19 -18.29 -11.38 -6.38
N ILE A 20 -18.12 -10.41 -7.28
CA ILE A 20 -17.43 -9.15 -6.98
C ILE A 20 -18.14 -8.41 -5.85
N GLY A 21 -19.47 -8.26 -5.95
CA GLY A 21 -20.26 -7.61 -4.92
C GLY A 21 -20.17 -8.33 -3.58
N ALA A 22 -20.29 -9.66 -3.58
CA ALA A 22 -20.17 -10.46 -2.37
C ALA A 22 -18.78 -10.36 -1.73
N LEU A 23 -17.70 -10.33 -2.51
CA LEU A 23 -16.33 -10.16 -2.02
C LEU A 23 -16.15 -8.82 -1.28
N ILE A 24 -16.60 -7.73 -1.90
CA ILE A 24 -16.51 -6.39 -1.30
C ILE A 24 -17.39 -6.31 -0.06
N GLY A 25 -18.61 -6.85 -0.13
CA GLY A 25 -19.53 -6.88 1.00
C GLY A 25 -19.03 -7.74 2.18
N LEU A 26 -18.32 -8.84 1.92
CA LEU A 26 -17.71 -9.69 2.95
C LEU A 26 -16.62 -8.93 3.70
N GLN A 27 -15.74 -8.24 2.96
CA GLN A 27 -14.75 -7.38 3.58
C GLN A 27 -15.43 -6.30 4.44
N ARG A 28 -16.52 -5.70 3.93
CA ARG A 28 -17.21 -4.62 4.62
C ARG A 28 -17.83 -5.07 5.94
N GLU A 29 -18.51 -6.21 5.90
CA GLU A 29 -19.13 -6.86 7.05
C GLU A 29 -18.07 -7.26 8.10
N TYR A 30 -16.96 -7.86 7.66
CA TYR A 30 -15.84 -8.20 8.54
C TYR A 30 -15.22 -6.97 9.21
N ALA A 31 -15.05 -5.86 8.47
CA ALA A 31 -14.40 -4.66 9.00
C ALA A 31 -15.23 -3.89 10.05
N HIS A 32 -16.55 -4.07 10.10
CA HIS A 32 -17.44 -3.36 11.02
C HIS A 32 -17.93 -4.21 12.20
N GLY A 33 -17.68 -5.53 12.19
CA GLY A 33 -18.06 -6.44 13.26
C GLY A 33 -19.58 -6.52 13.46
N ALA A 34 -20.03 -7.35 14.41
CA ALA A 34 -21.45 -7.54 14.76
C ALA A 34 -22.12 -6.31 15.43
N SER A 35 -21.63 -5.11 15.12
CA SER A 35 -22.29 -3.84 15.44
C SER A 35 -23.55 -3.76 14.58
N SER A 36 -24.72 -3.65 15.22
CA SER A 36 -26.04 -3.62 14.58
C SER A 36 -26.28 -2.45 13.60
N ASP A 37 -25.30 -1.58 13.40
CA ASP A 37 -25.37 -0.37 12.55
C ASP A 37 -24.86 -0.60 11.11
N LEU A 38 -24.75 -1.85 10.66
CA LEU A 38 -24.36 -2.18 9.29
C LEU A 38 -25.41 -1.70 8.28
N PHE A 39 -25.13 -0.55 7.66
CA PHE A 39 -25.91 -0.01 6.54
C PHE A 39 -25.89 -0.93 5.29
N ALA A 40 -24.86 -1.77 5.09
CA ALA A 40 -24.76 -2.70 3.97
C ALA A 40 -23.75 -3.84 4.22
N GLY A 41 -24.20 -5.09 4.18
CA GLY A 41 -23.37 -6.31 4.32
C GLY A 41 -23.20 -7.08 3.00
N VAL A 42 -22.72 -8.34 3.05
CA VAL A 42 -22.47 -9.20 1.86
C VAL A 42 -23.65 -9.18 0.88
N ARG A 43 -24.86 -9.35 1.39
CA ARG A 43 -26.09 -9.41 0.59
C ARG A 43 -26.35 -8.11 -0.15
N THR A 44 -26.17 -6.96 0.50
CA THR A 44 -26.44 -5.64 -0.10
C THR A 44 -25.48 -5.37 -1.26
N TYR A 45 -24.18 -5.60 -1.07
CA TYR A 45 -23.19 -5.40 -2.14
C TYR A 45 -23.34 -6.40 -3.28
N ALA A 46 -23.67 -7.67 -3.00
CA ALA A 46 -23.98 -8.65 -4.04
C ALA A 46 -25.18 -8.19 -4.91
N ILE A 47 -26.25 -7.71 -4.28
CA ILE A 47 -27.42 -7.17 -4.98
C ILE A 47 -27.04 -5.93 -5.81
N ILE A 48 -26.25 -5.01 -5.26
CA ILE A 48 -25.78 -3.81 -5.98
C ILE A 48 -24.96 -4.19 -7.22
N GLY A 49 -24.08 -5.19 -7.11
CA GLY A 49 -23.28 -5.69 -8.24
C GLY A 49 -24.18 -6.24 -9.37
N VAL A 50 -25.20 -7.02 -9.00
CA VAL A 50 -26.20 -7.54 -9.94
C VAL A 50 -27.03 -6.41 -10.57
N ILE A 51 -27.44 -5.41 -9.79
CA ILE A 51 -28.13 -4.21 -10.31
C ILE A 51 -27.25 -3.46 -11.31
N GLY A 52 -25.95 -3.31 -11.02
CA GLY A 52 -24.98 -2.73 -11.95
C GLY A 52 -24.89 -3.49 -13.26
N CYS A 53 -24.81 -4.82 -13.19
CA CYS A 53 -24.78 -5.68 -14.37
C CYS A 53 -26.09 -5.59 -15.18
N ALA A 54 -27.24 -5.59 -14.50
CA ALA A 54 -28.53 -5.43 -15.16
C ALA A 54 -28.67 -4.07 -15.83
N ALA A 55 -28.25 -2.99 -15.17
CA ALA A 55 -28.26 -1.64 -15.73
C ALA A 55 -27.31 -1.50 -16.93
N GLY A 56 -26.11 -2.09 -16.85
CA GLY A 56 -25.14 -2.12 -17.95
C GLY A 56 -25.68 -2.89 -19.16
N LEU A 57 -26.33 -4.03 -18.92
CA LEU A 57 -26.96 -4.82 -19.97
C LEU A 57 -28.13 -4.07 -20.60
N ALA A 58 -29.00 -3.45 -19.80
CA ALA A 58 -30.12 -2.64 -20.28
C ALA A 58 -29.66 -1.46 -21.15
N ALA A 59 -28.55 -0.82 -20.76
CA ALA A 59 -27.96 0.27 -21.55
C ALA A 59 -27.48 -0.20 -22.92
N ILE A 60 -26.90 -1.40 -23.02
CA ILE A 60 -26.51 -1.99 -24.31
C ILE A 60 -27.74 -2.39 -25.14
N THR A 61 -28.69 -3.11 -24.55
CA THR A 61 -29.83 -3.70 -25.28
C THR A 61 -30.78 -2.64 -25.83
N LEU A 62 -31.00 -1.56 -25.08
CA LEU A 62 -31.86 -0.44 -25.47
C LEU A 62 -31.11 0.66 -26.22
N GLN A 63 -29.79 0.51 -26.42
CA GLN A 63 -28.90 1.53 -27.00
C GLN A 63 -29.02 2.91 -26.31
N ALA A 64 -29.35 2.90 -25.02
CA ALA A 64 -29.64 4.09 -24.23
C ALA A 64 -28.64 4.16 -23.05
N PRO A 65 -27.46 4.79 -23.24
CA PRO A 65 -26.46 4.92 -22.18
C PRO A 65 -26.98 5.71 -20.96
N GLU A 66 -28.01 6.53 -21.18
CA GLU A 66 -28.70 7.30 -20.16
C GLU A 66 -29.31 6.43 -19.05
N ILE A 67 -29.69 5.18 -19.35
CA ILE A 67 -30.27 4.26 -18.35
C ILE A 67 -29.26 3.93 -17.25
N PHE A 68 -28.00 3.69 -17.64
CA PHE A 68 -26.94 3.41 -16.68
C PHE A 68 -26.64 4.64 -15.82
N ALA A 69 -26.58 5.82 -16.44
CA ALA A 69 -26.37 7.08 -15.73
C ALA A 69 -27.53 7.40 -14.77
N ALA A 70 -28.78 7.18 -15.19
CA ALA A 70 -29.96 7.35 -14.34
C ALA A 70 -29.93 6.41 -13.13
N MET A 71 -29.57 5.14 -13.33
CA MET A 71 -29.44 4.19 -12.22
C MET A 71 -28.31 4.56 -11.26
N ALA A 72 -27.17 5.04 -11.79
CA ALA A 72 -26.08 5.56 -10.96
C ALA A 72 -26.54 6.77 -10.11
N LEU A 73 -27.34 7.68 -10.69
CA LEU A 73 -27.92 8.81 -9.97
C LEU A 73 -28.92 8.36 -8.90
N VAL A 74 -29.75 7.35 -9.16
CA VAL A 74 -30.67 6.78 -8.16
C VAL A 74 -29.90 6.20 -6.98
N ILE A 75 -28.83 5.43 -7.24
CA ILE A 75 -27.97 4.87 -6.19
C ILE A 75 -27.25 6.00 -5.43
N GLY A 76 -26.71 7.00 -6.13
CA GLY A 76 -26.10 8.17 -5.51
C GLY A 76 -27.08 8.96 -4.64
N GLY A 77 -28.32 9.13 -5.10
CA GLY A 77 -29.40 9.75 -4.35
C GLY A 77 -29.78 8.97 -3.09
N LEU A 78 -29.86 7.64 -3.17
CA LEU A 78 -30.07 6.76 -2.02
C LEU A 78 -28.94 6.87 -1.00
N LEU A 79 -27.68 6.97 -1.45
CA LEU A 79 -26.52 7.17 -0.58
C LEU A 79 -26.57 8.53 0.11
N ILE A 80 -26.86 9.61 -0.61
CA ILE A 80 -27.01 10.96 -0.04
C ILE A 80 -28.17 10.98 0.98
N ALA A 81 -29.31 10.38 0.64
CA ALA A 81 -30.45 10.30 1.54
C ALA A 81 -30.07 9.53 2.83
N ALA A 82 -29.40 8.39 2.70
CA ALA A 82 -28.91 7.65 3.84
C ALA A 82 -27.92 8.45 4.71
N TYR A 83 -26.98 9.16 4.08
CA TYR A 83 -26.03 10.02 4.78
C TYR A 83 -26.76 11.13 5.56
N VAL A 84 -27.72 11.81 4.93
CA VAL A 84 -28.52 12.87 5.56
C VAL A 84 -29.39 12.33 6.70
N LEU A 85 -30.01 11.16 6.53
CA LEU A 85 -30.84 10.54 7.57
C LEU A 85 -30.01 10.01 8.76
N SER A 86 -28.73 9.68 8.55
CA SER A 86 -27.82 9.22 9.61
C SER A 86 -27.17 10.34 10.44
N HIS A 87 -27.66 11.58 10.39
CA HIS A 87 -27.16 12.72 11.16
C HIS A 87 -27.45 12.63 12.67
N GLY A 88 -26.78 11.72 13.37
CA GLY A 88 -26.84 11.65 14.84
C GLY A 88 -25.95 10.60 15.50
N HIS A 89 -25.57 9.52 14.80
CA HIS A 89 -24.69 8.48 15.32
C HIS A 89 -23.80 7.98 14.19
N ASP A 90 -22.48 8.00 14.41
CA ASP A 90 -21.40 7.39 13.61
C ASP A 90 -21.82 6.89 12.21
N GLY A 91 -22.16 7.83 11.33
CA GLY A 91 -22.65 7.52 9.99
C GLY A 91 -21.64 6.69 9.19
N PRO A 92 -22.10 5.92 8.19
CA PRO A 92 -21.22 5.11 7.35
C PRO A 92 -20.13 5.99 6.72
N GLY A 93 -18.88 5.82 7.16
CA GLY A 93 -17.81 6.73 6.72
C GLY A 93 -17.65 6.71 5.19
N LEU A 94 -17.47 7.88 4.56
CA LEU A 94 -17.41 8.19 3.11
C LEU A 94 -16.87 7.06 2.19
N THR A 95 -15.86 6.33 2.64
CA THR A 95 -15.33 5.12 1.97
C THR A 95 -16.34 3.99 1.74
N SER A 96 -17.41 3.89 2.54
CA SER A 96 -18.51 2.93 2.39
C SER A 96 -19.38 3.24 1.19
N GLU A 97 -19.71 4.51 1.04
CA GLU A 97 -20.56 5.01 -0.03
C GLU A 97 -19.83 4.85 -1.37
N MET A 98 -18.54 5.17 -1.38
CA MET A 98 -17.67 4.94 -2.53
C MET A 98 -17.57 3.45 -2.88
N ALA A 99 -17.54 2.55 -1.88
CA ALA A 99 -17.54 1.11 -2.15
C ALA A 99 -18.83 0.66 -2.85
N VAL A 100 -19.99 1.17 -2.43
CA VAL A 100 -21.29 0.90 -3.09
C VAL A 100 -21.26 1.36 -4.55
N LEU A 101 -20.80 2.58 -4.81
CA LEU A 101 -20.69 3.12 -6.16
C LEU A 101 -19.76 2.27 -7.03
N ILE A 102 -18.59 1.88 -6.51
CA ILE A 102 -17.65 1.09 -7.31
C ILE A 102 -18.18 -0.33 -7.54
N THR A 103 -18.87 -0.93 -6.57
CA THR A 103 -19.52 -2.24 -6.79
C THR A 103 -20.56 -2.17 -7.91
N PHE A 104 -21.36 -1.10 -7.97
CA PHE A 104 -22.29 -0.87 -9.07
C PHE A 104 -21.56 -0.71 -10.42
N LEU A 105 -20.50 0.12 -10.46
CA LEU A 105 -19.70 0.33 -11.67
C LEU A 105 -19.04 -0.95 -12.17
N CYS A 106 -18.45 -1.76 -11.26
CA CYS A 106 -17.89 -3.06 -11.59
C CYS A 106 -18.96 -3.98 -12.20
N GLY A 107 -20.18 -4.01 -11.65
CA GLY A 107 -21.31 -4.74 -12.23
C GLY A 107 -21.58 -4.31 -13.69
N GLY A 108 -21.65 -3.01 -13.95
CA GLY A 108 -21.83 -2.47 -15.31
C GLY A 108 -20.69 -2.84 -16.26
N MET A 109 -19.44 -2.77 -15.80
CA MET A 109 -18.26 -3.17 -16.57
C MET A 109 -18.29 -4.65 -16.97
N VAL A 110 -18.82 -5.52 -16.10
CA VAL A 110 -18.99 -6.95 -16.41
C VAL A 110 -19.98 -7.14 -17.57
N ALA A 111 -21.09 -6.40 -17.59
CA ALA A 111 -22.05 -6.43 -18.69
C ALA A 111 -21.46 -5.91 -20.01
N TRP A 112 -20.51 -4.98 -19.96
CA TRP A 112 -19.80 -4.45 -21.14
C TRP A 112 -18.67 -5.37 -21.65
N GLY A 113 -18.48 -6.54 -21.04
CA GLY A 113 -17.44 -7.50 -21.44
C GLY A 113 -16.08 -7.28 -20.78
N TYR A 114 -15.94 -6.30 -19.88
CA TYR A 114 -14.71 -6.03 -19.14
C TYR A 114 -14.62 -6.81 -17.82
N GLY A 115 -15.11 -8.05 -17.79
CA GLY A 115 -15.20 -8.86 -16.57
C GLY A 115 -13.88 -9.05 -15.83
N THR A 116 -12.77 -9.25 -16.57
CA THR A 116 -11.42 -9.38 -16.00
C THR A 116 -10.98 -8.11 -15.28
N VAL A 117 -11.20 -6.95 -15.90
CA VAL A 117 -10.85 -5.64 -15.32
C VAL A 117 -11.73 -5.34 -14.11
N ALA A 118 -13.04 -5.59 -14.22
CA ALA A 118 -13.98 -5.42 -13.11
C ALA A 118 -13.60 -6.29 -11.91
N THR A 119 -13.17 -7.53 -12.14
CA THR A 119 -12.67 -8.43 -11.09
C THR A 119 -11.40 -7.89 -10.46
N ALA A 120 -10.42 -7.46 -11.25
CA ALA A 120 -9.18 -6.89 -10.75
C ALA A 120 -9.43 -5.65 -9.88
N ILE A 121 -10.30 -4.74 -10.32
CA ILE A 121 -10.71 -3.55 -9.56
C ILE A 121 -11.42 -3.96 -8.27
N GLY A 122 -12.39 -4.89 -8.34
CA GLY A 122 -13.13 -5.36 -7.18
C GLY A 122 -12.23 -5.99 -6.12
N VAL A 123 -11.29 -6.84 -6.53
CA VAL A 123 -10.28 -7.45 -5.64
C VAL A 123 -9.34 -6.39 -5.06
N ALA A 124 -8.83 -5.48 -5.89
CA ALA A 124 -7.94 -4.41 -5.43
C ALA A 124 -8.60 -3.51 -4.38
N ILE A 125 -9.89 -3.20 -4.55
CA ILE A 125 -10.67 -2.42 -3.60
C ILE A 125 -10.90 -3.21 -2.31
N ALA A 126 -11.29 -4.48 -2.40
CA ALA A 126 -11.44 -5.32 -1.22
C ALA A 126 -10.14 -5.40 -0.41
N ILE A 127 -8.99 -5.54 -1.08
CA ILE A 127 -7.67 -5.50 -0.45
C ILE A 127 -7.43 -4.13 0.20
N LEU A 128 -7.65 -3.02 -0.52
CA LEU A 128 -7.44 -1.67 0.00
C LEU A 128 -8.28 -1.42 1.25
N LEU A 129 -9.55 -1.82 1.25
CA LEU A 129 -10.43 -1.68 2.39
C LEU A 129 -9.98 -2.60 3.56
N ALA A 130 -9.51 -3.82 3.27
CA ALA A 130 -8.97 -4.72 4.30
C ALA A 130 -7.70 -4.14 4.96
N LEU A 131 -6.86 -3.42 4.20
CA LEU A 131 -5.67 -2.77 4.72
C LEU A 131 -5.97 -1.47 5.49
N LYS A 132 -7.15 -0.86 5.33
CA LYS A 132 -7.54 0.42 5.95
C LYS A 132 -7.22 0.47 7.43
N ALA A 133 -7.60 -0.55 8.21
CA ALA A 133 -7.37 -0.58 9.65
C ALA A 133 -5.87 -0.60 10.00
N ARG A 134 -5.07 -1.38 9.27
CA ARG A 134 -3.62 -1.46 9.46
C ARG A 134 -2.94 -0.15 9.08
N LEU A 135 -3.33 0.44 7.95
CA LEU A 135 -2.79 1.72 7.50
C LEU A 135 -3.11 2.85 8.47
N HIS A 136 -4.34 2.89 9.00
CA HIS A 136 -4.74 3.89 9.98
C HIS A 136 -4.04 3.70 11.32
N GLY A 137 -3.87 2.45 11.78
CA GLY A 137 -3.08 2.12 12.97
C GLY A 137 -1.62 2.54 12.83
N LEU A 138 -1.01 2.27 11.68
CA LEU A 138 0.37 2.68 11.38
C LEU A 138 0.48 4.21 11.29
N ALA A 139 -0.48 4.88 10.65
CA ALA A 139 -0.52 6.34 10.57
C ALA A 139 -0.64 7.00 11.96
N ARG A 140 -1.41 6.42 12.89
CA ARG A 140 -1.49 6.92 14.28
C ARG A 140 -0.20 6.74 15.07
N GLN A 141 0.68 5.81 14.67
CA GLN A 141 1.98 5.62 15.29
C GLN A 141 3.06 6.57 14.73
N LEU A 142 2.80 7.23 13.60
CA LEU A 142 3.74 8.19 12.99
C LEU A 142 3.68 9.54 13.71
N SER A 143 4.85 10.08 14.05
CA SER A 143 4.97 11.45 14.58
C SER A 143 4.85 12.47 13.44
N PRO A 144 4.58 13.76 13.73
CA PRO A 144 4.65 14.82 12.72
C PRO A 144 6.01 14.90 12.01
N GLN A 145 7.10 14.57 12.72
CA GLN A 145 8.45 14.53 12.16
C GLN A 145 8.60 13.37 11.17
N ASP A 146 7.99 12.22 11.46
CA ASP A 146 8.01 11.05 10.58
C ASP A 146 7.23 11.31 9.30
N MET A 147 6.12 12.06 9.41
CA MET A 147 5.33 12.49 8.25
C MET A 147 6.16 13.41 7.35
N GLN A 148 6.86 14.41 7.92
CA GLN A 148 7.75 15.27 7.14
C GLN A 148 8.89 14.48 6.50
N ALA A 149 9.50 13.53 7.22
CA ALA A 149 10.53 12.66 6.67
C ALA A 149 10.00 11.79 5.52
N SER A 150 8.78 11.23 5.66
CA SER A 150 8.11 10.44 4.62
C SER A 150 7.82 11.28 3.37
N LEU A 151 7.28 12.49 3.55
CA LEU A 151 6.98 13.41 2.46
C LEU A 151 8.26 13.90 1.76
N THR A 152 9.32 14.15 2.53
CA THR A 152 10.62 14.54 1.97
C THR A 152 11.21 13.39 1.15
N LEU A 153 11.19 12.16 1.68
CA LEU A 153 11.62 10.94 0.98
C LEU A 153 10.81 10.72 -0.30
N ALA A 154 9.48 10.90 -0.24
CA ALA A 154 8.59 10.80 -1.38
C ALA A 154 8.91 11.89 -2.42
N GLY A 155 9.16 13.13 -2.01
CA GLY A 155 9.54 14.24 -2.90
C GLY A 155 10.87 13.97 -3.62
N ILE A 156 11.92 13.60 -2.89
CA ILE A 156 13.22 13.31 -3.51
C ILE A 156 13.17 12.08 -4.44
N SER A 157 12.33 11.09 -4.14
CA SER A 157 12.20 9.84 -4.91
C SER A 157 11.25 9.96 -6.11
N LEU A 158 10.07 10.53 -5.93
CA LEU A 158 9.02 10.56 -6.96
C LEU A 158 9.03 11.84 -7.81
N ILE A 159 9.65 12.93 -7.32
CA ILE A 159 9.71 14.20 -8.05
C ILE A 159 11.13 14.46 -8.53
N VAL A 160 12.12 14.45 -7.63
CA VAL A 160 13.48 14.87 -8.00
C VAL A 160 14.19 13.82 -8.85
N LEU A 161 14.20 12.54 -8.44
CA LEU A 161 14.87 11.45 -9.17
C LEU A 161 14.46 11.33 -10.66
N PRO A 162 13.17 11.36 -11.05
CA PRO A 162 12.80 11.25 -12.46
C PRO A 162 13.11 12.52 -13.28
N VAL A 163 13.25 13.68 -12.63
CA VAL A 163 13.57 14.96 -13.30
C VAL A 163 15.07 15.09 -13.60
N LEU A 164 15.92 14.33 -12.90
CA LEU A 164 17.37 14.42 -13.08
C LEU A 164 17.85 13.81 -14.41
N PRO A 165 18.73 14.52 -15.15
CA PRO A 165 19.28 14.01 -16.39
C PRO A 165 20.20 12.80 -16.13
N ASN A 166 20.06 11.76 -16.96
CA ASN A 166 20.88 10.55 -16.91
C ASN A 166 22.22 10.69 -17.67
N THR A 167 22.72 11.92 -17.81
CA THR A 167 23.97 12.18 -18.52
C THR A 167 25.06 12.50 -17.49
N PRO A 168 26.27 11.94 -17.64
CA PRO A 168 27.39 12.41 -16.87
C PRO A 168 27.63 13.90 -17.15
N ILE A 169 27.99 14.64 -16.10
CA ILE A 169 28.25 16.08 -16.15
C ILE A 169 29.67 16.31 -15.62
N GLY A 170 30.57 16.79 -16.46
CA GLY A 170 31.89 17.25 -16.05
C GLY A 170 32.76 17.72 -17.24
N PRO A 171 33.76 18.60 -17.02
CA PRO A 171 34.76 18.91 -18.05
C PRO A 171 35.63 17.67 -18.31
N ALA A 172 35.89 17.37 -19.59
CA ALA A 172 36.82 16.29 -19.96
C ALA A 172 38.17 16.52 -19.27
N PRO A 173 38.72 15.56 -18.48
CA PRO A 173 38.48 14.11 -18.47
C PRO A 173 37.64 13.57 -17.29
N LEU A 174 36.97 14.42 -16.50
CA LEU A 174 36.21 14.05 -15.29
C LEU A 174 34.70 13.88 -15.54
N ASP A 175 34.32 13.30 -16.67
CA ASP A 175 32.91 13.09 -17.06
C ASP A 175 32.30 11.83 -16.39
N VAL A 176 32.45 11.73 -15.07
CA VAL A 176 32.11 10.53 -14.27
C VAL A 176 30.89 10.76 -13.37
N ILE A 177 30.51 12.01 -13.13
CA ILE A 177 29.45 12.39 -12.20
C ILE A 177 28.10 12.31 -12.93
N ASN A 178 27.35 11.23 -12.72
CA ASN A 178 25.96 11.12 -13.19
C ASN A 178 25.00 11.54 -12.06
N PRO A 179 24.29 12.67 -12.20
CA PRO A 179 23.38 13.18 -11.17
C PRO A 179 22.28 12.20 -10.81
N GLN A 180 21.68 11.51 -11.79
CA GLN A 180 20.63 10.54 -11.55
C GLN A 180 21.15 9.34 -10.73
N LYS A 181 22.35 8.83 -11.03
CA LYS A 181 22.96 7.73 -10.25
C LYS A 181 23.30 8.14 -8.82
N ILE A 182 23.82 9.35 -8.63
CA ILE A 182 24.10 9.89 -7.29
C ILE A 182 22.80 10.08 -6.51
N TRP A 183 21.76 10.59 -7.15
CA TRP A 183 20.48 10.77 -6.50
C TRP A 183 19.77 9.44 -6.18
N LEU A 184 19.95 8.43 -7.03
CA LEU A 184 19.49 7.07 -6.75
C LEU A 184 20.15 6.54 -5.46
N LEU A 185 21.45 6.77 -5.27
CA LEU A 185 22.13 6.46 -4.00
C LEU A 185 21.52 7.20 -2.81
N VAL A 186 21.21 8.50 -2.96
CA VAL A 186 20.54 9.28 -1.91
C VAL A 186 19.19 8.68 -1.54
N VAL A 187 18.33 8.43 -2.54
CA VAL A 187 17.00 7.81 -2.34
C VAL A 187 17.12 6.46 -1.66
N LEU A 188 18.07 5.63 -2.09
CA LEU A 188 18.23 4.28 -1.58
C LEU A 188 18.75 4.28 -0.14
N ILE A 189 19.75 5.12 0.18
CA ILE A 189 20.26 5.29 1.55
C ILE A 189 19.16 5.84 2.48
N SER A 190 18.47 6.90 2.06
CA SER A 190 17.38 7.51 2.83
C SER A 190 16.20 6.55 3.03
N THR A 191 15.85 5.75 2.02
CA THR A 191 14.80 4.73 2.14
C THR A 191 15.21 3.67 3.15
N LEU A 192 16.43 3.13 3.08
CA LEU A 192 16.88 2.10 4.02
C LEU A 192 16.91 2.62 5.47
N SER A 193 17.40 3.86 5.67
CA SER A 193 17.42 4.50 6.97
C SER A 193 16.02 4.88 7.49
N PHE A 194 15.09 5.27 6.61
CA PHE A 194 13.72 5.55 7.03
C PHE A 194 12.95 4.26 7.34
N SER A 195 13.01 3.24 6.48
CA SER A 195 12.41 1.92 6.72
C SER A 195 12.91 1.29 8.01
N GLY A 196 14.20 1.44 8.27
CA GLY A 196 14.81 0.97 9.49
C GLY A 196 14.31 1.70 10.75
N TYR A 197 14.19 3.02 10.69
CA TYR A 197 13.59 3.81 11.78
C TYR A 197 12.15 3.37 12.06
N ILE A 198 11.33 3.19 11.01
CA ILE A 198 9.95 2.70 11.11
C ILE A 198 9.91 1.29 11.73
N LEU A 199 10.81 0.40 11.32
CA LEU A 199 10.89 -0.96 11.85
C LEU A 199 11.25 -0.98 13.35
N HIS A 200 12.19 -0.12 13.77
CA HIS A 200 12.50 0.08 15.19
C HIS A 200 11.27 0.58 15.98
N LYS A 201 10.50 1.51 15.40
CA LYS A 201 9.31 2.08 16.03
C LYS A 201 8.17 1.07 16.17
N ILE A 202 7.91 0.26 15.15
CA ILE A 202 6.83 -0.75 15.13
C ILE A 202 7.11 -1.90 16.11
N ILE A 203 8.38 -2.33 16.22
CA ILE A 203 8.74 -3.49 17.05
C ILE A 203 8.71 -3.17 18.55
N GLY A 204 8.77 -1.87 18.89
CA GLY A 204 8.73 -1.40 20.26
C GLY A 204 9.99 -1.76 21.04
N THR A 205 10.32 -0.94 22.04
CA THR A 205 11.50 -1.06 22.90
C THR A 205 11.53 -2.34 23.76
N THR A 206 10.52 -3.21 23.63
CA THR A 206 10.20 -4.33 24.54
C THR A 206 10.74 -5.69 24.10
N ARG A 207 11.31 -5.83 22.89
CA ARG A 207 11.91 -7.10 22.43
C ARG A 207 13.43 -6.99 22.39
N GLY A 208 14.08 -7.27 23.53
CA GLY A 208 15.52 -7.57 23.68
C GLY A 208 16.51 -6.61 23.00
N ILE A 209 17.38 -5.99 23.78
CA ILE A 209 18.39 -5.02 23.31
C ILE A 209 19.19 -5.55 22.09
N ALA A 210 19.56 -6.85 22.07
CA ALA A 210 20.23 -7.49 20.93
C ALA A 210 19.43 -7.47 19.61
N LEU A 211 18.12 -7.73 19.66
CA LEU A 211 17.25 -7.72 18.48
C LEU A 211 17.05 -6.29 17.95
N THR A 212 16.94 -5.32 18.86
CA THR A 212 16.91 -3.90 18.48
C THR A 212 18.22 -3.43 17.86
N GLY A 213 19.36 -4.03 18.21
CA GLY A 213 20.67 -3.75 17.60
C GLY A 213 20.84 -4.31 16.20
N LEU A 214 20.43 -5.56 15.97
CA LEU A 214 20.41 -6.16 14.62
C LEU A 214 19.53 -5.32 13.68
N ILE A 215 18.30 -5.05 14.10
CA ILE A 215 17.33 -4.28 13.31
C ILE A 215 17.79 -2.83 13.15
N GLY A 216 18.30 -2.23 14.22
CA GLY A 216 18.96 -0.93 14.22
C GLY A 216 20.13 -0.84 13.23
N GLY A 217 20.89 -1.91 13.06
CA GLY A 217 22.01 -1.97 12.12
C GLY A 217 21.61 -1.99 10.66
N ILE A 218 20.40 -2.48 10.36
CA ILE A 218 19.82 -2.36 9.01
C ILE A 218 19.65 -0.86 8.68
N VAL A 219 19.28 -0.07 9.69
CA VAL A 219 19.01 1.37 9.60
C VAL A 219 20.31 2.19 9.47
N SER A 220 21.18 2.05 10.47
CA SER A 220 22.42 2.80 10.65
C SER A 220 23.24 2.20 11.80
N SER A 221 24.34 1.55 11.45
CA SER A 221 25.31 1.02 12.42
C SER A 221 25.84 2.11 13.34
N THR A 222 26.06 3.33 12.83
CA THR A 222 26.57 4.48 13.60
C THR A 222 25.57 4.94 14.67
N ALA A 223 24.27 5.03 14.32
CA ALA A 223 23.25 5.46 15.28
C ALA A 223 23.03 4.43 16.39
N VAL A 224 23.07 3.13 16.06
CA VAL A 224 23.01 2.06 17.05
C VAL A 224 24.23 2.08 17.96
N THR A 225 25.42 2.25 17.40
CA THR A 225 26.65 2.35 18.20
C THR A 225 26.60 3.54 19.16
N LEU A 226 26.21 4.74 18.70
CA LEU A 226 26.09 5.94 19.54
C LEU A 226 25.01 5.80 20.63
N SER A 227 23.83 5.30 20.26
CA SER A 227 22.72 5.13 21.21
C SER A 227 23.03 4.08 22.28
N ASN A 228 23.60 2.93 21.89
CA ASN A 228 23.90 1.84 22.82
C ASN A 228 25.12 2.15 23.70
N THR A 229 26.12 2.88 23.22
CA THR A 229 27.23 3.36 24.06
C THR A 229 26.77 4.37 25.11
N GLN A 230 25.87 5.29 24.76
CA GLN A 230 25.28 6.21 25.74
C GLN A 230 24.45 5.47 26.79
N ARG A 231 23.59 4.53 26.37
CA ARG A 231 22.75 3.75 27.30
C ARG A 231 23.55 2.80 28.20
N SER A 232 24.65 2.24 27.71
CA SER A 232 25.54 1.41 28.53
C SER A 232 26.17 2.16 29.71
N ARG A 233 26.25 3.50 29.66
CA ARG A 233 26.70 4.32 30.79
C ARG A 233 25.61 4.56 31.83
N ILE A 234 24.34 4.51 31.43
CA ILE A 234 23.18 4.77 32.29
C ILE A 234 22.73 3.47 32.96
N THR A 235 22.83 2.33 32.27
CA THR A 235 22.45 1.01 32.79
C THR A 235 23.61 0.01 32.61
N PRO A 236 24.59 0.00 33.54
CA PRO A 236 25.79 -0.84 33.43
C PRO A 236 25.49 -2.34 33.42
N GLU A 237 24.40 -2.74 34.09
CA GLU A 237 23.94 -4.13 34.19
C GLU A 237 23.58 -4.75 32.83
N LEU A 238 23.25 -3.93 31.82
CA LEU A 238 22.86 -4.38 30.48
C LEU A 238 23.94 -4.13 29.40
N SER A 239 25.19 -3.89 29.84
CA SER A 239 26.31 -3.55 28.95
C SER A 239 26.67 -4.65 27.94
N GLN A 240 26.49 -5.92 28.32
CA GLN A 240 26.73 -7.06 27.44
C GLN A 240 25.71 -7.12 26.30
N GLU A 241 24.44 -6.84 26.60
CA GLU A 241 23.36 -6.82 25.61
C GLU A 241 23.51 -5.66 24.64
N TYR A 242 23.96 -4.48 25.11
CA TYR A 242 24.31 -3.35 24.25
C TYR A 242 25.49 -3.66 23.33
N THR A 243 26.49 -4.41 23.82
CA THR A 243 27.64 -4.85 23.01
C THR A 243 27.22 -5.84 21.94
N LEU A 244 26.41 -6.84 22.30
CA LEU A 244 25.79 -7.78 21.35
C LEU A 244 24.97 -7.04 20.29
N ALA A 245 24.17 -6.07 20.71
CA ALA A 245 23.39 -5.22 19.81
C ALA A 245 24.25 -4.43 18.82
N MET A 246 25.41 -3.91 19.25
CA MET A 246 26.36 -3.21 18.38
C MET A 246 27.07 -4.16 17.41
N LEU A 247 27.52 -5.33 17.87
CA LEU A 247 28.16 -6.34 17.01
C LEU A 247 27.19 -6.87 15.94
N LEU A 248 25.95 -7.17 16.33
CA LEU A 248 24.89 -7.55 15.40
C LEU A 248 24.59 -6.42 14.40
N SER A 249 24.65 -5.17 14.86
CA SER A 249 24.49 -4.00 14.00
C SER A 249 25.59 -3.87 12.94
N TRP A 250 26.84 -4.18 13.31
CA TRP A 250 27.98 -4.22 12.40
C TRP A 250 27.93 -5.40 11.43
N ALA A 251 27.44 -6.57 11.87
CA ALA A 251 27.25 -7.71 10.97
C ALA A 251 26.27 -7.37 9.83
N VAL A 252 25.24 -6.57 10.13
CA VAL A 252 24.25 -6.14 9.13
C VAL A 252 24.82 -5.16 8.10
N MET A 253 25.86 -4.39 8.44
CA MET A 253 26.57 -3.52 7.49
C MET A 253 27.10 -4.32 6.29
N PHE A 254 27.64 -5.52 6.52
CA PHE A 254 28.13 -6.39 5.44
C PHE A 254 27.00 -6.83 4.50
N VAL A 255 25.84 -7.18 5.07
CA VAL A 255 24.63 -7.50 4.29
C VAL A 255 24.15 -6.29 3.49
N ARG A 256 24.15 -5.09 4.10
CA ARG A 256 23.75 -3.84 3.46
C ARG A 256 24.67 -3.50 2.28
N VAL A 257 25.99 -3.58 2.45
CA VAL A 257 26.96 -3.34 1.38
C VAL A 257 26.81 -4.37 0.26
N GLY A 258 26.57 -5.65 0.59
CA GLY A 258 26.30 -6.69 -0.39
C GLY A 258 25.05 -6.40 -1.25
N LEU A 259 23.93 -6.05 -0.63
CA LEU A 259 22.68 -5.68 -1.33
C LEU A 259 22.83 -4.43 -2.19
N LEU A 260 23.50 -3.39 -1.68
CA LEU A 260 23.78 -2.16 -2.43
C LEU A 260 24.61 -2.44 -3.68
N THR A 261 25.67 -3.24 -3.50
CA THR A 261 26.59 -3.59 -4.59
C THR A 261 25.88 -4.45 -5.62
N SER A 262 25.05 -5.43 -5.21
CA SER A 262 24.32 -6.27 -6.16
C SER A 262 23.29 -5.50 -6.98
N ALA A 263 22.61 -4.52 -6.39
CA ALA A 263 21.59 -3.71 -7.06
C ALA A 263 22.18 -2.69 -8.05
N ILE A 264 23.37 -2.16 -7.77
CA ILE A 264 23.96 -1.03 -8.54
C ILE A 264 25.05 -1.51 -9.52
N ALA A 265 25.90 -2.45 -9.09
CA ALA A 265 27.07 -2.88 -9.84
C ALA A 265 27.39 -4.36 -9.56
N PRO A 266 26.62 -5.31 -10.12
CA PRO A 266 26.75 -6.74 -9.82
C PRO A 266 28.14 -7.30 -10.18
N GLU A 267 28.86 -6.69 -11.11
CA GLU A 267 30.22 -7.06 -11.51
C GLU A 267 31.27 -6.80 -10.41
N VAL A 268 31.06 -5.76 -9.58
CA VAL A 268 31.96 -5.41 -8.47
C VAL A 268 31.76 -6.37 -7.29
N LEU A 269 30.56 -6.97 -7.18
CA LEU A 269 30.24 -7.94 -6.13
C LEU A 269 31.18 -9.16 -6.17
N GLN A 270 31.57 -9.62 -7.36
CA GLN A 270 32.49 -10.76 -7.51
C GLN A 270 33.88 -10.47 -6.92
N ARG A 271 34.32 -9.21 -6.91
CA ARG A 271 35.60 -8.80 -6.30
C ARG A 271 35.49 -8.49 -4.82
N LEU A 272 34.32 -8.07 -4.33
CA LEU A 272 34.09 -7.72 -2.92
C LEU A 272 33.63 -8.90 -2.07
N TRP A 273 33.11 -9.98 -2.67
CA TRP A 273 32.66 -11.18 -1.97
C TRP A 273 33.68 -11.76 -0.96
N PRO A 274 35.01 -11.82 -1.22
CA PRO A 274 35.97 -12.38 -0.28
C PRO A 274 36.16 -11.49 0.95
N VAL A 275 36.03 -10.17 0.78
CA VAL A 275 36.20 -9.17 1.85
C VAL A 275 34.94 -9.06 2.70
N LEU A 276 33.77 -9.41 2.16
CA LEU A 276 32.51 -9.42 2.89
C LEU A 276 32.32 -10.68 3.76
N LEU A 277 33.10 -11.74 3.53
CA LEU A 277 33.03 -13.02 4.26
C LEU A 277 34.22 -13.30 5.19
N ALA A 278 35.30 -12.52 5.07
CA ALA A 278 36.45 -12.56 5.96
C ALA A 278 36.16 -11.80 7.26
#